data_AF-A0A954RTL8-F1
#
_entry.id   AF-A0A954RTL8-F1
#
_cell.length_a   1.000
_cell.length_b   1.000
_cell.length_c   1.000
_cell.angle_alpha   90.00
_cell.angle_beta   90.00
_cell.angle_gamma   90.00
#
_symmetry.space_group_name_H-M   'P 1'
#
loop_
_entity.id
_entity.type
_entity.pdbx_description
1 polymer ?
#
loop_
_entity_poly.entity_id
_entity_poly.type
_entity_poly.pdbx_seq_one_letter_code
_entity_poly.pdbx_strand_id
1 'polypeptide(L)'
;MRKFQALFGVALVVVFASMAQAALPLGPGYGDDVISLIYNPETGNLALDAAGKEVTTLEMLSAAGNFTGTTPDGLVAPPFDVFSPKKYFLLKTGGIGDTDLGNALPTGLGAEALAADLTVQGSVKPQGGLGAVDLHVVPEPSSLALIGAGLLGMLSIRRKRA
;
A
#
# COMPACT_ATOMS: atom_id res chain seq x y z
N MET A 1 -56.45 -19.00 -28.14
CA MET A 1 -55.06 -19.50 -28.20
C MET A 1 -54.11 -18.30 -28.34
N ARG A 2 -53.52 -17.82 -27.24
CA ARG A 2 -52.56 -16.69 -27.24
C ARG A 2 -51.18 -17.25 -26.90
N LYS A 3 -50.23 -17.12 -27.82
CA LYS A 3 -48.86 -17.64 -27.68
C LYS A 3 -48.02 -16.65 -26.86
N PHE A 4 -47.47 -17.15 -25.75
CA PHE A 4 -46.43 -16.51 -24.94
C PHE A 4 -45.11 -16.53 -25.72
N GLN A 5 -44.49 -15.37 -25.91
CA GLN A 5 -43.07 -15.27 -26.24
C GLN A 5 -42.42 -14.40 -25.16
N ALA A 6 -41.70 -15.05 -24.25
CA ALA A 6 -40.79 -14.37 -23.32
C ALA A 6 -39.37 -14.57 -23.87
N LEU A 7 -38.79 -13.50 -24.41
CA LEU A 7 -37.37 -13.42 -24.72
C LEU A 7 -36.60 -13.40 -23.38
N PHE A 8 -35.87 -14.45 -23.07
CA PHE A 8 -34.86 -14.46 -22.03
C PHE A 8 -33.54 -13.93 -22.62
N GLY A 9 -33.21 -12.66 -22.32
CA GLY A 9 -31.88 -12.11 -22.55
C GLY A 9 -30.96 -12.51 -21.42
N VAL A 10 -29.99 -13.38 -21.70
CA VAL A 10 -28.93 -13.77 -20.75
C VAL A 10 -27.84 -12.68 -20.79
N ALA A 11 -27.76 -11.87 -19.74
CA ALA A 11 -26.65 -10.95 -19.54
C ALA A 11 -25.44 -11.72 -18.99
N LEU A 12 -24.40 -11.87 -19.82
CA LEU A 12 -23.10 -12.38 -19.43
C LEU A 12 -22.38 -11.30 -18.60
N VAL A 13 -22.42 -11.41 -17.28
CA VAL A 13 -21.62 -10.57 -16.38
C VAL A 13 -20.24 -11.23 -16.25
N VAL A 14 -19.26 -10.69 -16.97
CA VAL A 14 -17.85 -11.06 -16.79
C VAL A 14 -17.35 -10.33 -15.54
N VAL A 15 -17.34 -11.03 -14.41
CA VAL A 15 -16.70 -10.54 -13.18
C VAL A 15 -15.21 -10.82 -13.29
N PHE A 16 -14.41 -9.78 -13.53
CA PHE A 16 -12.98 -9.84 -13.29
C PHE A 16 -12.78 -9.94 -11.79
N ALA A 17 -12.50 -11.15 -11.29
CA ALA A 17 -12.03 -11.34 -9.93
C ALA A 17 -10.60 -10.78 -9.85
N SER A 18 -10.43 -9.55 -9.34
CA SER A 18 -9.11 -9.13 -8.85
C SER A 18 -8.78 -9.99 -7.63
N MET A 19 -7.58 -10.53 -7.60
CA MET A 19 -7.13 -11.33 -6.48
C MET A 19 -6.91 -10.38 -5.29
N ALA A 20 -7.79 -10.46 -4.30
CA ALA A 20 -7.61 -9.82 -3.00
C ALA A 20 -6.40 -10.46 -2.31
N GLN A 21 -5.20 -9.92 -2.53
CA GLN A 21 -4.03 -10.28 -1.73
C GLN A 21 -4.21 -9.57 -0.39
N ALA A 22 -4.47 -10.34 0.66
CA ALA A 22 -4.41 -9.83 2.02
C ALA A 22 -3.02 -9.21 2.24
N ALA A 23 -2.99 -8.03 2.85
CA ALA A 23 -1.78 -7.37 3.30
C ALA A 23 -0.93 -8.35 4.12
N LEU A 24 0.08 -8.93 3.48
CA LEU A 24 1.09 -9.68 4.20
C LEU A 24 2.05 -8.64 4.79
N PRO A 25 2.21 -8.56 6.12
CA PRO A 25 3.32 -7.82 6.67
C PRO A 25 4.60 -8.48 6.16
N LEU A 26 5.34 -7.77 5.33
CA LEU A 26 6.67 -8.19 4.89
C LEU A 26 7.65 -7.75 5.97
N GLY A 27 7.59 -8.42 7.12
CA GLY A 27 8.34 -8.04 8.31
C GLY A 27 7.85 -8.72 9.58
N PRO A 28 8.70 -8.90 10.60
CA PRO A 28 8.37 -9.57 11.84
C PRO A 28 7.49 -8.68 12.72
N GLY A 29 6.22 -8.53 12.35
CA GLY A 29 5.15 -8.09 13.25
C GLY A 29 5.00 -6.57 13.40
N TYR A 30 3.74 -6.15 13.33
CA TYR A 30 3.29 -4.86 13.88
C TYR A 30 3.75 -4.76 15.35
N GLY A 31 4.59 -3.79 15.64
CA GLY A 31 4.97 -3.43 17.00
C GLY A 31 5.27 -1.94 17.07
N ASP A 32 4.86 -1.29 18.15
CA ASP A 32 5.03 0.15 18.44
C ASP A 32 6.48 0.66 18.38
N ASP A 33 7.46 -0.21 18.12
CA ASP A 33 8.89 0.09 18.08
C ASP A 33 9.57 -0.17 16.71
N VAL A 34 8.84 -0.59 15.66
CA VAL A 34 9.42 -0.88 14.33
C VAL A 34 8.99 0.16 13.30
N ILE A 35 9.97 0.75 12.63
CA ILE A 35 9.72 1.75 11.57
C ILE A 35 9.11 1.04 10.36
N SER A 36 8.02 1.60 9.86
CA SER A 36 7.23 0.98 8.80
C SER A 36 6.96 1.93 7.64
N LEU A 37 6.93 1.39 6.43
CA LEU A 37 6.41 2.07 5.25
C LEU A 37 5.04 1.49 4.89
N ILE A 38 4.06 2.36 4.76
CA ILE A 38 2.68 2.00 4.47
C ILE A 38 2.35 2.49 3.06
N TYR A 39 2.08 1.56 2.16
CA TYR A 39 1.72 1.83 0.78
C TYR A 39 0.23 1.58 0.53
N ASN A 40 -0.42 2.54 -0.12
CA ASN A 40 -1.81 2.41 -0.57
C ASN A 40 -1.84 2.11 -2.08
N PRO A 41 -2.26 0.90 -2.50
CA PRO A 41 -2.30 0.52 -3.91
C PRO A 41 -3.37 1.27 -4.72
N GLU A 42 -4.41 1.83 -4.08
CA GLU A 42 -5.45 2.57 -4.77
C GLU A 42 -4.98 3.94 -5.23
N THR A 43 -4.16 4.60 -4.41
CA THR A 43 -3.72 5.98 -4.63
C THR A 43 -2.26 6.10 -5.06
N GLY A 44 -1.44 5.08 -4.82
CA GLY A 44 0.00 5.15 -5.00
C GLY A 44 0.72 5.83 -3.82
N ASN A 45 -0.02 6.12 -2.75
CA ASN A 45 0.49 6.88 -1.60
C ASN A 45 1.43 6.04 -0.76
N LEU A 46 2.51 6.65 -0.29
CA LEU A 46 3.45 6.06 0.65
C LEU A 46 3.47 6.91 1.93
N ALA A 47 3.43 6.28 3.09
CA ALA A 47 3.56 6.94 4.38
C ALA A 47 4.66 6.28 5.20
N LEU A 48 5.36 7.09 6.00
CA LEU A 48 6.30 6.64 7.01
C LEU A 48 5.59 6.63 8.37
N ASP A 49 5.62 5.48 9.02
CA ASP A 49 5.37 5.34 10.46
C ASP A 49 6.73 5.21 11.14
N ALA A 50 7.10 6.21 11.91
CA ALA A 50 8.41 6.29 12.54
C ALA A 50 8.46 5.55 13.89
N ALA A 51 7.34 4.97 14.36
CA ALA A 51 7.26 4.25 15.64
C ALA A 51 7.83 5.07 16.81
N GLY A 52 7.45 6.36 16.88
CA GLY A 52 7.91 7.29 17.90
C GLY A 52 9.39 7.71 17.83
N LYS A 53 10.14 7.29 16.78
CA LYS A 53 11.54 7.66 16.54
C LYS A 53 11.64 8.89 15.65
N GLU A 54 12.78 9.58 15.75
CA GLU A 54 13.13 10.66 14.82
C GLU A 54 14.05 10.13 13.71
N VAL A 55 13.48 9.86 12.53
CA VAL A 55 14.26 9.49 11.34
C VAL A 55 14.96 10.74 10.82
N THR A 56 16.28 10.69 10.64
CA THR A 56 17.05 11.84 10.14
C THR A 56 17.30 11.77 8.65
N THR A 57 17.44 10.56 8.14
CA THR A 57 17.62 10.27 6.72
C THR A 57 16.74 9.10 6.34
N LEU A 58 16.03 9.25 5.23
CA LEU A 58 15.25 8.19 4.60
C LEU A 58 15.69 8.10 3.15
N GLU A 59 16.25 6.97 2.77
CA GLU A 59 16.58 6.63 1.40
C GLU A 59 15.79 5.42 0.97
N MET A 60 15.09 5.54 -0.15
CA MET A 60 14.41 4.45 -0.80
C MET A 60 14.91 4.34 -2.24
N LEU A 61 15.28 3.14 -2.64
CA LEU A 61 15.75 2.81 -3.98
C LEU A 61 14.74 1.88 -4.64
N SER A 62 14.41 2.16 -5.89
CA SER A 62 13.55 1.31 -6.72
C SER A 62 14.40 0.67 -7.82
N ALA A 63 14.41 -0.67 -7.86
CA ALA A 63 15.14 -1.44 -8.87
C ALA A 63 14.57 -1.25 -10.28
N ALA A 64 13.24 -1.21 -10.39
CA ALA A 64 12.49 -1.04 -11.64
C ALA A 64 12.30 0.43 -12.03
N GLY A 65 12.58 1.38 -11.13
CA GLY A 65 12.42 2.80 -11.41
C GLY A 65 10.98 3.28 -11.27
N ASN A 66 10.25 2.75 -10.30
CA ASN A 66 8.83 2.97 -10.08
C ASN A 66 8.53 4.22 -9.25
N PHE A 67 9.49 5.04 -8.83
CA PHE A 67 9.10 6.29 -8.18
C PHE A 67 8.45 7.21 -9.21
N THR A 68 7.18 7.52 -8.99
CA THR A 68 6.35 8.34 -9.88
C THR A 68 5.68 9.45 -9.10
N GLY A 69 5.20 10.48 -9.79
CA GLY A 69 4.47 11.59 -9.17
C GLY A 69 5.27 12.89 -9.15
N THR A 70 4.68 13.91 -8.52
CA THR A 70 5.36 15.16 -8.20
C THR A 70 6.19 15.00 -6.94
N THR A 71 7.33 15.68 -6.88
CA THR A 71 8.12 15.93 -5.66
C THR A 71 7.19 16.11 -4.46
N PRO A 72 7.18 15.19 -3.47
CA PRO A 72 6.32 15.33 -2.32
C PRO A 72 6.58 16.62 -1.55
N ASP A 73 5.53 17.19 -0.97
CA ASP A 73 5.57 18.47 -0.24
C ASP A 73 6.55 18.46 0.95
N GLY A 74 7.02 17.28 1.37
CA GLY A 74 8.01 17.08 2.43
C GLY A 74 9.49 17.18 2.01
N LEU A 75 9.81 17.38 0.73
CA LEU A 75 11.18 17.65 0.25
C LEU A 75 11.51 19.14 0.47
N VAL A 76 11.94 19.47 1.69
CA VAL A 76 12.10 20.86 2.16
C VAL A 76 13.51 21.42 1.89
N ALA A 77 14.50 20.58 1.56
CA ALA A 77 15.91 20.98 1.47
C ALA A 77 16.65 20.56 0.17
N PRO A 78 16.31 21.12 -1.00
CA PRO A 78 17.20 21.09 -2.16
C PRO A 78 18.54 21.77 -1.84
N PRO A 79 19.71 21.24 -2.24
CA PRO A 79 19.94 20.13 -3.18
C PRO A 79 20.11 18.75 -2.54
N PHE A 80 19.92 18.62 -1.23
CA PHE A 80 20.19 17.37 -0.51
C PHE A 80 19.10 16.34 -0.71
N ASP A 81 17.86 16.81 -0.81
CA ASP A 81 16.68 16.02 -1.12
C ASP A 81 16.67 15.60 -2.61
N VAL A 82 16.48 14.30 -2.88
CA VAL A 82 16.48 13.75 -4.25
C VAL A 82 15.20 12.99 -4.50
N PHE A 83 14.50 13.34 -5.58
CA PHE A 83 13.38 12.57 -6.10
C PHE A 83 13.59 12.29 -7.59
N SER A 84 13.70 11.01 -7.92
CA SER A 84 13.90 10.51 -9.27
C SER A 84 13.24 9.13 -9.39
N PRO A 85 12.99 8.61 -10.60
CA PRO A 85 12.36 7.30 -10.76
C PRO A 85 13.04 6.16 -9.98
N LYS A 86 14.35 6.23 -9.76
CA LYS A 86 15.13 5.19 -9.07
C LYS A 86 15.40 5.47 -7.60
N LYS A 87 15.26 6.72 -7.16
CA LYS A 87 15.72 7.13 -5.83
C LYS A 87 14.83 8.21 -5.25
N TYR A 88 14.42 7.96 -4.02
CA TYR A 88 13.77 8.89 -3.12
C TYR A 88 14.70 9.09 -1.92
N PHE A 89 15.08 10.33 -1.63
CA PHE A 89 15.94 10.64 -0.50
C PHE A 89 15.46 11.92 0.20
N LEU A 90 15.29 11.79 1.51
CA LEU A 90 14.98 12.88 2.43
C LEU A 90 16.08 13.01 3.48
N LEU A 91 16.51 14.25 3.72
CA LEU A 91 17.35 14.61 4.85
C LEU A 91 16.66 15.68 5.70
N LYS A 92 16.35 15.33 6.96
CA LYS A 92 15.81 16.28 7.93
C LYS A 92 16.57 16.18 9.24
N THR A 93 17.50 17.10 9.44
CA THR A 93 18.29 17.21 10.68
C THR A 93 17.43 17.48 11.91
N GLY A 94 16.22 18.00 11.73
CA GLY A 94 15.20 18.14 12.78
C GLY A 94 14.51 16.84 13.20
N GLY A 95 14.63 15.76 12.42
CA GLY A 95 13.85 14.54 12.57
C GLY A 95 12.61 14.54 11.69
N ILE A 96 12.32 13.37 11.11
CA ILE A 96 11.12 12.98 10.37
C ILE A 96 10.40 12.02 11.31
N GLY A 97 9.23 12.42 11.81
CA GLY A 97 8.32 11.52 12.50
C GLY A 97 7.35 10.89 11.51
N ASP A 98 6.16 10.52 11.98
CA ASP A 98 5.11 10.01 11.12
C ASP A 98 4.76 11.05 10.05
N THR A 99 4.83 10.66 8.79
CA THR A 99 4.72 11.61 7.68
C THR A 99 4.17 10.92 6.45
N ASP A 100 3.23 11.61 5.80
CA ASP A 100 2.77 11.26 4.47
C ASP A 100 3.83 11.68 3.44
N LEU A 101 4.33 10.71 2.66
CA LEU A 101 5.31 10.93 1.60
C LEU A 101 4.63 11.15 0.25
N GLY A 102 3.29 11.16 0.20
CA GLY A 102 2.50 11.42 -1.00
C GLY A 102 2.45 10.25 -1.97
N ASN A 103 1.87 10.50 -3.14
CA ASN A 103 1.73 9.54 -4.24
C ASN A 103 3.07 9.27 -4.94
N ALA A 104 3.98 8.60 -4.23
CA ALA A 104 5.37 8.38 -4.66
C ALA A 104 5.54 7.18 -5.60
N LEU A 105 4.52 6.32 -5.77
CA LEU A 105 4.58 5.08 -6.54
C LEU A 105 3.33 4.93 -7.44
N PRO A 106 3.38 4.10 -8.49
CA PRO A 106 2.21 3.71 -9.28
C PRO A 106 1.15 3.07 -8.41
N THR A 107 -0.09 3.07 -8.88
CA THR A 107 -1.18 2.31 -8.27
C THR A 107 -1.10 0.82 -8.63
N GLY A 108 -1.74 -0.03 -7.83
CA GLY A 108 -1.89 -1.46 -8.09
C GLY A 108 -0.66 -2.32 -7.84
N LEU A 109 0.38 -1.81 -7.16
CA LEU A 109 1.52 -2.65 -6.78
C LEU A 109 1.15 -3.60 -5.63
N GLY A 110 1.33 -4.90 -5.86
CA GLY A 110 1.20 -5.89 -4.79
C GLY A 110 2.38 -5.85 -3.81
N ALA A 111 2.18 -6.37 -2.61
CA ALA A 111 3.22 -6.45 -1.58
C ALA A 111 4.51 -7.12 -2.06
N GLU A 112 4.41 -8.25 -2.78
CA GLU A 112 5.57 -8.98 -3.31
C GLU A 112 6.36 -8.17 -4.36
N ALA A 113 5.64 -7.50 -5.28
CA ALA A 113 6.27 -6.64 -6.27
C ALA A 113 6.98 -5.45 -5.60
N LEU A 114 6.37 -4.90 -4.56
CA LEU A 114 6.91 -3.79 -3.80
C LEU A 114 8.15 -4.19 -2.99
N ALA A 115 8.15 -5.36 -2.33
CA ALA A 115 9.33 -5.89 -1.65
C ALA A 115 10.48 -6.27 -2.59
N ALA A 116 10.18 -6.75 -3.79
CA ALA A 116 11.20 -7.05 -4.79
C ALA A 116 11.81 -5.79 -5.40
N ASP A 117 11.06 -4.69 -5.42
CA ASP A 117 11.48 -3.43 -6.04
C ASP A 117 12.17 -2.47 -5.07
N LEU A 118 11.65 -2.36 -3.84
CA LEU A 118 12.07 -1.33 -2.89
C LEU A 118 13.15 -1.82 -1.93
N THR A 119 14.21 -1.03 -1.82
CA THR A 119 15.18 -1.12 -0.73
C THR A 119 15.12 0.16 0.08
N VAL A 120 15.03 0.03 1.41
CA VAL A 120 14.90 1.16 2.34
C VAL A 120 16.10 1.19 3.28
N GLN A 121 16.72 2.35 3.43
CA GLN A 121 17.84 2.56 4.35
C GLN A 121 17.87 4.00 4.85
N GLY A 122 18.63 4.25 5.92
CA GLY A 122 18.66 5.56 6.54
C GLY A 122 19.14 5.53 7.98
N SER A 123 18.91 6.63 8.68
CA SER A 123 19.43 6.86 10.03
C SER A 123 18.36 7.44 10.96
N VAL A 124 18.46 7.14 12.25
CA VAL A 124 17.63 7.69 13.33
C VAL A 124 18.47 8.49 14.32
N LYS A 125 17.86 9.46 14.99
CA LYS A 125 18.47 10.19 16.11
C LYS A 125 18.37 9.38 17.42
N PRO A 126 19.33 9.57 18.36
CA PRO A 126 20.50 10.44 18.28
C PRO A 126 21.68 9.84 17.49
N GLN A 127 21.79 8.51 17.40
CA GLN A 127 22.67 7.77 16.49
C GLN A 127 22.07 6.39 16.23
N GLY A 128 22.07 5.92 14.98
CA GLY A 128 21.63 4.58 14.61
C GLY A 128 21.19 4.50 13.15
N GLY A 129 21.26 3.31 12.55
CA GLY A 129 20.60 3.03 11.27
C GLY A 129 19.09 2.83 11.47
N LEU A 130 18.31 2.93 10.40
CA LEU A 130 16.86 2.61 10.43
C LEU A 130 16.58 1.19 10.97
N GLY A 131 17.50 0.26 10.76
CA GLY A 131 17.29 -1.15 11.07
C GLY A 131 16.46 -1.85 10.00
N ALA A 132 15.80 -2.95 10.37
CA ALA A 132 14.78 -3.54 9.51
C ALA A 132 13.59 -2.58 9.41
N VAL A 133 13.19 -2.27 8.18
CA VAL A 133 11.98 -1.48 7.88
C VAL A 133 10.93 -2.44 7.37
N ASP A 134 9.77 -2.42 7.99
CA ASP A 134 8.65 -3.24 7.57
C ASP A 134 7.87 -2.55 6.46
N LEU A 135 7.46 -3.34 5.46
CA LEU A 135 6.71 -2.83 4.31
C LEU A 135 5.28 -3.39 4.36
N HIS A 136 4.31 -2.49 4.46
CA HIS A 136 2.90 -2.80 4.58
C HIS A 136 2.12 -2.24 3.39
N VAL A 137 1.26 -3.09 2.82
CA VAL A 137 0.33 -2.69 1.75
C VAL A 137 -1.08 -2.65 2.31
N VAL A 138 -1.79 -1.53 2.16
CA VAL A 138 -3.18 -1.41 2.64
C VAL A 138 -4.10 -2.31 1.80
N PRO A 139 -4.96 -3.15 2.42
CA PRO A 139 -5.92 -3.97 1.66
C PRO A 139 -6.93 -3.11 0.90
N GLU A 140 -7.25 -3.50 -0.33
CA GLU A 140 -8.30 -2.84 -1.11
C GLU A 140 -9.67 -2.95 -0.40
N PRO A 141 -10.45 -1.87 -0.26
CA PRO A 141 -11.79 -1.84 0.37
C PRO A 141 -12.76 -2.87 -0.24
N SER A 142 -12.61 -3.15 -1.53
CA SER A 142 -13.36 -4.15 -2.28
C SER A 142 -13.31 -5.54 -1.64
N SER A 143 -12.18 -5.89 -1.02
CA SER A 143 -11.95 -7.18 -0.38
C SER A 143 -12.86 -7.38 0.84
N LEU A 144 -13.06 -6.31 1.63
CA LEU A 144 -13.96 -6.33 2.78
C LEU A 144 -15.43 -6.42 2.35
N ALA A 145 -15.79 -5.71 1.28
CA ALA A 145 -17.12 -5.79 0.70
C ALA A 145 -17.45 -7.21 0.22
N LEU A 146 -16.47 -7.90 -0.39
CA LEU A 146 -16.65 -9.26 -0.92
C LEU A 146 -16.75 -10.32 0.19
N ILE A 147 -15.99 -10.17 1.28
CA ILE A 147 -16.13 -11.00 2.48
C ILE A 147 -17.50 -10.78 3.15
N GLY A 148 -17.94 -9.53 3.28
CA GLY A 148 -19.25 -9.18 3.83
C GLY A 148 -20.40 -9.74 2.97
N ALA A 149 -20.32 -9.58 1.66
CA ALA A 149 -21.30 -10.12 0.72
C ALA A 149 -21.30 -11.66 0.71
N GLY A 150 -20.12 -12.30 0.83
CA GLY A 150 -19.98 -13.75 0.91
C GLY A 150 -20.64 -14.33 2.17
N LEU A 151 -20.40 -13.72 3.33
CA LEU A 151 -21.01 -14.13 4.60
C LEU A 151 -22.54 -13.96 4.60
N LEU A 152 -23.04 -12.82 4.08
CA LEU A 152 -24.47 -12.59 3.94
C LEU A 152 -25.11 -13.56 2.94
N GLY A 153 -24.43 -13.87 1.84
CA GLY A 153 -24.85 -14.88 0.87
C GLY A 153 -24.99 -16.28 1.50
N MET A 154 -24.00 -16.71 2.28
CA MET A 154 -24.04 -18.02 2.96
C MET A 154 -25.15 -18.11 4.03
N LEU A 155 -25.39 -17.03 4.79
CA LEU A 155 -26.50 -16.97 5.76
C LEU A 155 -27.87 -17.02 5.07
N SER A 156 -27.99 -16.42 3.88
CA SER A 156 -29.22 -16.40 3.09
C SER A 156 -29.54 -17.76 2.47
N ILE A 157 -28.51 -18.52 2.07
CA ILE A 157 -28.67 -19.88 1.54
C ILE A 157 -29.07 -20.87 2.63
N ARG A 158 -28.56 -20.71 3.86
CA ARG A 158 -28.92 -21.55 5.02
C ARG A 158 -30.41 -21.45 5.38
N ARG A 159 -31.01 -20.27 5.26
CA ARG A 159 -32.45 -20.06 5.54
C ARG A 159 -33.40 -20.71 4.53
N LYS A 160 -32.93 -21.09 3.33
CA LYS A 160 -33.76 -21.80 2.34
C LYS A 160 -33.69 -23.32 2.44
N ARG A 161 -32.87 -23.86 3.36
CA ARG A 161 -32.70 -25.32 3.57
C ARG A 161 -33.24 -25.83 4.91
N ALA A 162 -33.74 -24.95 5.78
CA ALA A 162 -34.56 -25.32 6.95
C ALA A 162 -36.02 -25.06 6.62
#